data_AF-A0A7G1IG53-F1
#
_entry.id   AF-A0A7G1IG53-F1
#
_cell.length_a   1.000
_cell.length_b   1.000
_cell.length_c   1.000
_cell.angle_alpha   90.00
_cell.angle_beta   90.00
_cell.angle_gamma   90.00
#
_symmetry.space_group_name_H-M   'P 1'
#
loop_
_entity.id
_entity.type
_entity.pdbx_description
1 polymer ?
#
loop_
_entity_poly.entity_id
_entity_poly.type
_entity_poly.pdbx_seq_one_letter_code
_entity_poly.pdbx_strand_id
1 'polypeptide(L)'
;MLLDAGELGRFGELRLRLRVNGELRQDMRVAGDMIYSPLQALQGLARFQHLQPGDLVLTGTPVGTALSAPAKPVQIVSSLLPPAVKWKAFFKRQLGNPKYLHDGDVVEATIGTDDGAIDLGTQRTVVRYK
;
A
#
# COMPACT_ATOMS: atom_id res chain seq x y z
N MET A 1 7.50 -1.74 -19.88
CA MET A 1 7.66 -0.91 -18.67
C MET A 1 6.83 0.34 -18.87
N LEU A 2 6.09 0.82 -17.87
CA LEU A 2 5.26 2.03 -18.00
C LEU A 2 6.07 3.34 -17.96
N LEU A 3 7.35 3.25 -17.62
CA LEU A 3 8.32 4.34 -17.62
C LEU A 3 9.37 4.07 -18.68
N ASP A 4 9.93 5.11 -19.27
CA ASP A 4 11.19 5.05 -20.01
C ASP A 4 12.42 5.18 -19.08
N ALA A 5 13.62 5.11 -19.65
CA ALA A 5 14.86 5.18 -18.88
C ALA A 5 15.10 6.53 -18.20
N GLY A 6 14.67 7.64 -18.80
CA GLY A 6 14.76 8.98 -18.23
C GLY A 6 13.74 9.18 -17.11
N GLU A 7 12.51 8.73 -17.32
CA GLU A 7 11.45 8.76 -16.32
C GLU A 7 11.78 7.90 -15.09
N LEU A 8 12.48 6.77 -15.28
CA LEU A 8 12.95 5.93 -14.18
C LEU A 8 13.89 6.68 -13.22
N GLY A 9 14.65 7.66 -13.71
CA GLY A 9 15.47 8.54 -12.87
C GLY A 9 14.65 9.37 -11.87
N ARG A 10 13.36 9.59 -12.16
CA ARG A 10 12.41 10.33 -11.34
C ARG A 10 11.49 9.43 -10.52
N PHE A 11 11.79 8.13 -10.43
CA PHE A 11 10.96 7.14 -9.73
C PHE A 11 10.61 7.56 -8.29
N GLY A 12 11.56 8.19 -7.57
CA GLY A 12 11.33 8.66 -6.20
C GLY A 12 10.33 9.82 -6.08
N GLU A 13 10.13 10.59 -7.15
CA GLU A 13 9.19 11.71 -7.22
C GLU A 13 7.74 11.27 -7.45
N LEU A 14 7.54 10.02 -7.88
CA LEU A 14 6.22 9.46 -8.09
C LEU A 14 5.39 9.54 -6.82
N ARG A 15 4.17 10.03 -6.96
CA ARG A 15 3.21 10.18 -5.88
C ARG A 15 2.02 9.25 -6.09
N LEU A 16 1.84 8.31 -5.17
CA LEU A 16 0.67 7.44 -5.14
C LEU A 16 -0.45 8.15 -4.38
N ARG A 17 -1.63 8.22 -5.01
CA ARG A 17 -2.86 8.65 -4.34
C ARG A 17 -3.92 7.56 -4.45
N LEU A 18 -4.59 7.27 -3.35
CA LEU A 18 -5.71 6.34 -3.31
C LEU A 18 -6.93 7.02 -2.71
N ARG A 19 -8.06 6.94 -3.42
CA ARG A 19 -9.37 7.44 -2.99
C ARG A 19 -10.35 6.29 -2.85
N VAL A 20 -11.25 6.41 -1.88
CA VAL A 20 -12.41 5.52 -1.75
C VAL A 20 -13.65 6.42 -1.75
N ASN A 21 -14.54 6.23 -2.72
CA ASN A 21 -15.73 7.06 -2.91
C ASN A 21 -15.39 8.58 -2.96
N GLY A 22 -14.27 8.92 -3.60
CA GLY A 22 -13.77 10.30 -3.70
C GLY A 22 -12.97 10.80 -2.48
N GLU A 23 -13.05 10.12 -1.33
CA GLU A 23 -12.28 10.48 -0.13
C GLU A 23 -10.83 10.03 -0.24
N LEU A 24 -9.88 10.94 -0.09
CA LEU A 24 -8.44 10.64 -0.11
C LEU A 24 -8.04 9.83 1.13
N ARG A 25 -7.55 8.60 0.92
CA ARG A 25 -7.13 7.69 1.99
C ARG A 25 -5.63 7.48 2.07
N GLN A 26 -4.94 7.56 0.94
CA GLN A 26 -3.48 7.52 0.90
C GLN A 26 -2.97 8.61 -0.04
N ASP A 27 -1.89 9.28 0.36
CA ASP A 27 -1.23 10.31 -0.43
C ASP A 27 0.24 10.41 -0.02
N MET A 28 1.15 9.92 -0.87
CA MET A 28 2.55 9.83 -0.52
C MET A 28 3.47 9.78 -1.74
N ARG A 29 4.72 10.19 -1.54
CA ARG A 29 5.80 10.00 -2.51
C ARG A 29 6.53 8.70 -2.25
N VAL A 30 6.90 8.00 -3.33
CA VAL A 30 7.54 6.69 -3.28
C VAL A 30 8.87 6.73 -2.53
N ALA A 31 9.69 7.77 -2.72
CA ALA A 31 10.97 7.90 -2.02
C ALA A 31 10.87 7.91 -0.49
N GLY A 32 9.73 8.38 0.05
CA GLY A 32 9.53 8.51 1.51
C GLY A 32 9.01 7.26 2.20
N ASP A 33 8.54 6.27 1.46
CA ASP A 33 7.81 5.11 2.02
C ASP A 33 8.44 3.74 1.67
N MET A 34 9.41 3.70 0.75
CA MET A 34 10.12 2.46 0.43
C MET A 34 11.38 2.27 1.28
N ILE A 35 11.46 1.13 1.98
CA ILE A 35 12.68 0.70 2.69
C ILE A 35 13.78 0.31 1.70
N TYR A 36 13.42 -0.31 0.58
CA TYR A 36 14.32 -0.73 -0.49
C TYR A 36 13.81 -0.21 -1.83
N SER A 37 14.69 0.36 -2.66
CA SER A 37 14.30 0.75 -4.02
C SER A 37 13.98 -0.48 -4.88
N PRO A 38 13.22 -0.35 -5.99
CA PRO A 38 12.91 -1.48 -6.87
C PRO A 38 14.15 -2.23 -7.34
N LEU A 39 15.22 -1.50 -7.68
CA LEU A 39 16.49 -2.10 -8.08
C LEU A 39 17.10 -2.94 -6.95
N GLN A 40 17.14 -2.41 -5.73
CA GLN A 40 17.67 -3.13 -4.57
C GLN A 40 16.82 -4.37 -4.23
N ALA A 41 15.50 -4.25 -4.26
CA ALA A 41 14.58 -5.35 -4.02
C ALA A 41 14.75 -6.46 -5.07
N LEU A 42 14.85 -6.09 -6.34
CA LEU A 42 15.05 -7.01 -7.46
C LEU A 42 16.40 -7.74 -7.36
N GLN A 43 17.49 -7.01 -7.08
CA GLN A 43 18.80 -7.59 -6.82
C GLN A 43 18.77 -8.56 -5.65
N GLY A 44 18.05 -8.20 -4.58
CA GLY A 44 17.85 -9.04 -3.42
C GLY A 44 17.17 -10.37 -3.77
N LEU A 45 16.05 -10.29 -4.50
CA LEU A 45 15.21 -11.42 -4.94
C LEU A 45 15.94 -12.33 -5.93
N ALA A 46 16.64 -11.76 -6.91
CA ALA A 46 17.33 -12.49 -7.97
C ALA A 46 18.46 -13.42 -7.46
N ARG A 47 18.95 -13.22 -6.23
CA ARG A 47 19.94 -14.11 -5.61
C ARG A 47 19.41 -15.50 -5.31
N PHE A 48 18.10 -15.66 -5.19
CA PHE A 48 17.48 -16.93 -4.79
C PHE A 48 16.19 -17.27 -5.55
N GLN A 49 15.67 -16.36 -6.38
CA GLN A 49 14.59 -16.66 -7.32
C GLN A 49 15.00 -16.37 -8.75
N HIS A 50 14.67 -17.32 -9.64
CA HIS A 50 14.85 -17.13 -11.07
C HIS A 50 13.69 -16.28 -11.60
N LEU A 51 14.01 -15.20 -12.30
CA LEU A 51 13.04 -14.26 -12.85
C LEU A 51 13.08 -14.35 -14.38
N GLN A 52 11.90 -14.29 -15.00
CA GLN A 52 11.72 -14.34 -16.44
C GLN A 52 11.04 -13.07 -16.96
N PRO A 53 11.27 -12.72 -18.24
CA PRO A 53 10.50 -11.66 -18.89
C PRO A 53 8.99 -11.93 -18.78
N GLY A 54 8.25 -10.95 -18.26
CA GLY A 54 6.81 -11.06 -18.02
C GLY A 54 6.45 -11.29 -16.54
N ASP A 55 7.41 -11.63 -15.69
CA ASP A 55 7.16 -11.74 -14.25
C ASP A 55 6.76 -10.39 -13.64
N LEU A 56 5.76 -10.42 -12.77
CA LEU A 56 5.29 -9.25 -12.03
C LEU A 56 5.78 -9.31 -10.58
N VAL A 57 6.63 -8.36 -10.21
CA VAL A 57 7.12 -8.20 -8.84
C VAL A 57 6.32 -7.11 -8.15
N LEU A 58 5.61 -7.48 -7.08
CA LEU A 58 4.84 -6.56 -6.24
C LEU A 58 5.72 -6.07 -5.08
N THR A 59 5.84 -4.76 -4.92
CA THR A 59 6.73 -4.13 -3.91
C THR A 59 6.13 -4.10 -2.50
N GLY A 60 4.89 -4.57 -2.34
CA GLY A 60 4.13 -4.47 -1.10
C GLY A 60 3.29 -3.20 -1.00
N THR A 61 2.50 -3.11 0.06
CA THR A 61 1.55 -2.03 0.26
C THR A 61 2.22 -0.83 0.92
N PRO A 62 2.07 0.37 0.36
CA PRO A 62 2.52 1.59 1.02
C PRO A 62 1.76 1.86 2.32
N VAL A 63 2.30 2.72 3.20
CA VAL A 63 1.68 3.05 4.50
C VAL A 63 0.25 3.62 4.35
N GLY A 64 -0.59 3.48 5.38
CA GLY A 64 -1.93 4.08 5.39
C GLY A 64 -3.08 3.16 4.98
N THR A 65 -2.92 1.84 5.17
CA THR A 65 -4.03 0.89 5.02
C THR A 65 -5.08 1.04 6.15
N ALA A 66 -6.29 0.53 5.92
CA ALA A 66 -7.36 0.52 6.94
C ALA A 66 -6.96 -0.23 8.22
N LEU A 67 -6.01 -1.17 8.11
CA LEU A 67 -5.43 -1.89 9.23
C LEU A 67 -4.41 -0.99 9.94
N SER A 68 -4.80 -0.45 11.08
CA SER A 68 -3.89 0.30 11.97
C SER A 68 -3.53 -0.54 13.19
N ALA A 69 -2.24 -0.57 13.52
CA ALA A 69 -1.77 -1.15 14.77
C ALA A 69 -2.38 -0.39 15.97
N PRO A 70 -2.64 -1.05 17.11
CA PRO A 70 -3.11 -0.37 18.31
C PRO A 70 -2.09 0.71 18.74
N ALA A 71 -2.58 1.82 19.30
CA ALA A 71 -1.70 2.86 19.84
C ALA A 71 -0.72 2.28 20.88
N LYS A 72 0.51 2.81 20.94
CA LYS A 72 1.59 2.31 21.83
C LYS A 72 1.16 2.07 23.29
N PRO A 73 0.36 2.96 23.95
CA PRO A 73 -0.10 2.72 25.32
C PRO A 73 -0.97 1.46 25.44
N VAL A 74 -1.81 1.19 24.43
CA VAL A 74 -2.66 0.00 24.37
C VAL A 74 -1.81 -1.26 24.18
N GLN A 75 -0.74 -1.19 23.39
CA GLN A 75 0.19 -2.31 23.22
C GLN A 75 0.86 -2.68 24.55
N ILE A 76 1.32 -1.68 25.32
CA ILE A 76 1.94 -1.87 26.63
C ILE A 76 0.96 -2.50 27.63
N VAL A 77 -0.26 -1.97 27.77
CA VAL A 77 -1.25 -2.53 28.68
C VAL A 77 -1.67 -3.95 28.26
N SER A 78 -1.82 -4.16 26.95
CA SER A 78 -2.15 -5.49 26.42
C SER A 78 -1.00 -6.49 26.56
N SER A 79 0.24 -6.06 26.80
CA SER A 79 1.41 -6.96 26.92
C SER A 79 1.22 -8.02 28.02
N LEU A 80 0.46 -7.69 29.06
CA LEU A 80 0.14 -8.53 30.22
C LEU A 80 -0.99 -9.54 29.99
N LEU A 81 -1.73 -9.46 28.89
CA LEU A 81 -2.82 -10.40 28.57
C LEU A 81 -2.30 -11.67 27.89
N PRO A 82 -3.00 -12.81 28.01
CA PRO A 82 -2.72 -13.98 27.18
C PRO A 82 -2.85 -13.66 25.68
N PRO A 83 -1.99 -14.20 24.80
CA PRO A 83 -1.99 -13.88 23.36
C PRO A 83 -3.34 -14.07 22.68
N ALA A 84 -4.07 -15.15 22.98
CA ALA A 84 -5.38 -15.43 22.40
C ALA A 84 -6.41 -14.34 22.72
N VAL A 85 -6.35 -13.75 23.92
CA VAL A 85 -7.25 -12.66 24.34
C VAL A 85 -6.91 -11.37 23.58
N LYS A 86 -5.62 -11.07 23.37
CA LYS A 86 -5.18 -9.93 22.57
C LYS A 86 -5.65 -10.04 21.12
N TRP A 87 -5.45 -11.22 20.51
CA TRP A 87 -5.88 -11.48 19.14
C TRP A 87 -7.40 -11.36 19.00
N LYS A 88 -8.18 -11.96 19.91
CA LYS A 88 -9.65 -11.86 19.88
C LYS A 88 -10.14 -10.40 19.99
N ALA A 89 -9.53 -9.61 20.87
CA ALA A 89 -9.86 -8.20 21.03
C ALA A 89 -9.46 -7.37 19.79
N PHE A 90 -8.29 -7.64 19.22
CA PHE A 90 -7.83 -7.00 17.99
C PHE A 90 -8.79 -7.26 16.82
N PHE A 91 -9.13 -8.53 16.56
CA PHE A 91 -10.05 -8.89 15.48
C PHE A 91 -11.45 -8.32 15.69
N LYS A 92 -11.99 -8.34 16.92
CA LYS A 92 -13.30 -7.73 17.21
C LYS A 92 -13.32 -6.23 16.88
N ARG A 93 -12.23 -5.52 17.17
CA ARG A 93 -12.11 -4.08 16.85
C ARG A 93 -11.96 -3.85 15.35
N GLN A 94 -11.23 -4.71 14.62
CA GLN A 94 -11.10 -4.59 13.18
C GLN A 94 -12.41 -4.90 12.46
N LEU A 95 -13.20 -5.87 12.91
CA LEU A 95 -14.52 -6.18 12.34
C LEU A 95 -15.49 -5.00 12.37
N GLY A 96 -15.40 -4.14 13.39
CA GLY A 96 -16.23 -2.93 13.51
C GLY A 96 -15.61 -1.67 12.90
N ASN A 97 -14.46 -1.77 12.21
CA ASN A 97 -13.77 -0.59 11.69
C ASN A 97 -14.45 -0.10 10.40
N PRO A 98 -15.07 1.10 10.40
CA PRO A 98 -15.80 1.61 9.24
C PRO A 98 -14.90 1.95 8.05
N LYS A 99 -13.57 1.92 8.23
CA LYS A 99 -12.60 2.16 7.15
C LYS A 99 -12.42 0.95 6.22
N TYR A 100 -12.91 -0.23 6.56
CA TYR A 100 -12.90 -1.34 5.61
C TYR A 100 -13.83 -1.05 4.43
N LEU A 101 -13.54 -1.68 3.30
CA LEU A 101 -14.33 -1.55 2.09
C LEU A 101 -15.61 -2.36 2.21
N HIS A 102 -16.69 -1.81 1.67
CA HIS A 102 -18.00 -2.43 1.60
C HIS A 102 -18.37 -2.70 0.13
N ASP A 103 -19.33 -3.60 -0.11
CA ASP A 103 -19.89 -3.79 -1.44
C ASP A 103 -20.40 -2.45 -2.00
N GLY A 104 -20.05 -2.17 -3.26
CA GLY A 104 -20.40 -0.91 -3.91
C GLY A 104 -19.36 0.19 -3.80
N ASP A 105 -18.41 0.11 -2.85
CA ASP A 105 -17.34 1.10 -2.74
C ASP A 105 -16.52 1.18 -4.02
N VAL A 106 -16.12 2.39 -4.41
CA VAL A 106 -15.28 2.66 -5.58
C VAL A 106 -13.89 3.05 -5.09
N VAL A 107 -12.88 2.26 -5.49
CA VAL A 107 -11.47 2.54 -5.22
C VAL A 107 -10.83 3.12 -6.46
N GLU A 108 -10.15 4.26 -6.31
CA GLU A 108 -9.39 4.92 -7.38
C GLU A 108 -7.94 5.08 -6.95
N ALA A 109 -7.01 4.57 -7.74
CA ALA A 109 -5.57 4.69 -7.52
C ALA A 109 -4.91 5.40 -8.69
N THR A 110 -4.07 6.39 -8.41
CA THR A 110 -3.34 7.19 -9.41
C THR A 110 -1.87 7.28 -9.02
N ILE A 111 -0.99 7.29 -10.03
CA ILE A 111 0.45 7.49 -9.83
C ILE A 111 0.94 8.51 -10.86
N GLY A 112 1.64 9.54 -10.40
CA GLY A 112 2.28 10.52 -11.27
C GLY A 112 3.18 11.47 -10.48
N THR A 113 3.89 12.36 -11.18
CA THR A 113 4.67 13.43 -10.55
C THR A 113 3.80 14.67 -10.29
N ASP A 114 4.13 15.44 -9.26
CA ASP A 114 3.35 16.64 -8.88
C ASP A 114 3.40 17.74 -9.97
N ASP A 115 4.42 17.74 -10.83
CA ASP A 115 4.56 18.64 -11.98
C ASP A 115 3.83 18.15 -13.24
N GLY A 116 3.22 16.95 -13.20
CA GLY A 116 2.50 16.36 -14.32
C GLY A 116 3.37 15.82 -15.45
N ALA A 117 4.69 15.81 -15.28
CA ALA A 117 5.60 15.29 -16.31
C ALA A 117 5.46 13.78 -16.52
N ILE A 118 5.07 13.03 -15.49
CA ILE A 118 4.77 11.60 -15.56
C ILE A 118 3.35 11.39 -15.03
N ASP A 119 2.51 10.72 -15.82
CA ASP A 119 1.16 10.28 -15.44
C ASP A 119 0.97 8.82 -15.87
N LEU A 120 0.85 7.92 -14.89
CA LEU A 120 0.64 6.48 -15.13
C LEU A 120 -0.84 6.12 -15.22
N GLY A 121 -1.71 7.11 -15.23
CA GLY A 121 -3.15 6.97 -15.35
C GLY A 121 -3.85 6.66 -14.03
N THR A 122 -5.13 6.27 -14.17
CA THR A 122 -6.02 5.97 -13.05
C THR A 122 -6.54 4.55 -13.15
N GLN A 123 -6.32 3.75 -12.11
CA GLN A 123 -7.01 2.49 -11.91
C GLN A 123 -8.28 2.74 -11.09
N ARG A 124 -9.44 2.35 -11.62
CA ARG A 124 -10.73 2.44 -10.93
C ARG A 124 -11.34 1.04 -10.78
N THR A 125 -11.65 0.66 -9.55
CA THR A 125 -12.18 -0.67 -9.21
C THR A 125 -13.41 -0.51 -8.34
N VAL A 126 -14.50 -1.20 -8.68
CA VAL A 126 -15.70 -1.27 -7.82
C VAL A 126 -15.67 -2.54 -6.98
N VAL A 127 -15.80 -2.39 -5.68
CA VAL A 127 -15.84 -3.50 -4.72
C VAL A 127 -17.13 -4.27 -4.91
N ARG A 128 -16.98 -5.58 -5.09
CA ARG A 128 -18.09 -6.52 -5.20
C ARG A 128 -17.90 -7.66 -4.19
N TYR A 129 -18.85 -7.82 -3.29
CA TYR A 129 -18.92 -8.93 -2.36
C TYR A 129 -20.23 -9.68 -2.64
N LYS A 130 -20.11 -10.88 -3.19
CA LYS A 130 -21.24 -11.80 -3.42
C LYS A 130 -21.30 -12.84 -2.33
#